data_AF-A0A401Q7V1-F1
#
_entry.id   AF-A0A401Q7V1-F1
#
_cell.length_a   1.000
_cell.length_b   1.000
_cell.length_c   1.000
_cell.angle_alpha   90.00
_cell.angle_beta   90.00
_cell.angle_gamma   90.00
#
_symmetry.space_group_name_H-M   'P 1'
#
loop_
_entity.id
_entity.type
_entity.pdbx_description
1 polymer ?
#
loop_
_entity_poly.entity_id
_entity_poly.type
_entity_poly.pdbx_seq_one_letter_code
_entity_poly.pdbx_strand_id
1 'polypeptide(L)' 'LFRAAVPSGASTGIYEALELRDNDKGRFLGKGVLQAVGHINDTIAPALISE' A
#
# COMPACT_ATOMS: atom_id res chain seq x y z
N LEU A 1 21.14 -4.31 2.69
CA LEU A 1 19.91 -3.63 2.24
C LEU A 1 18.79 -4.66 2.20
N PHE A 2 17.78 -4.54 3.05
CA PHE A 2 16.64 -5.46 3.07
C PHE A 2 15.55 -4.95 2.12
N ARG A 3 14.88 -5.85 1.40
CA ARG A 3 13.79 -5.53 0.48
C ARG A 3 12.73 -6.62 0.56
N ALA A 4 11.48 -6.20 0.62
CA ALA A 4 10.33 -7.08 0.53
C ALA A 4 9.36 -6.54 -0.52
N ALA A 5 8.50 -7.41 -1.05
CA ALA A 5 7.37 -7.06 -1.88
C ALA A 5 6.12 -7.70 -1.26
N VAL A 6 5.00 -6.99 -1.28
CA VAL A 6 3.73 -7.45 -0.69
C VAL A 6 2.86 -8.02 -1.82
N PRO A 7 2.41 -9.29 -1.74
CA PRO A 7 1.49 -9.85 -2.72
C PRO A 7 0.11 -9.21 -2.58
N SER A 8 -0.73 -9.37 -3.60
CA SER A 8 -2.11 -8.92 -3.58
C SER A 8 -3.08 -10.07 -3.85
N GLY A 9 -4.17 -10.09 -3.08
CA GLY A 9 -5.28 -11.03 -3.28
C GLY A 9 -6.43 -10.40 -4.07
N ALA A 10 -7.39 -11.24 -4.49
CA ALA A 10 -8.68 -10.75 -4.97
C ALA A 10 -9.54 -10.13 -3.84
N SER A 11 -9.08 -10.24 -2.59
CA SER A 11 -9.67 -9.75 -1.35
C SER A 11 -11.14 -10.13 -1.17
N THR A 12 -11.38 -11.44 -1.10
CA THR A 12 -12.74 -12.01 -0.98
C THR A 12 -13.09 -12.46 0.44
N GLY A 13 -12.10 -12.58 1.33
CA GLY A 13 -12.32 -12.89 2.72
C GLY A 13 -12.92 -11.70 3.47
N ILE A 14 -14.06 -11.93 4.11
CA ILE A 14 -14.78 -10.91 4.89
C ILE A 14 -14.03 -10.44 6.15
N TYR A 15 -12.97 -11.16 6.52
CA TYR A 15 -12.11 -10.86 7.66
C TYR A 15 -10.68 -10.48 7.24
N GLU A 16 -10.43 -10.29 5.94
CA GLU A 16 -9.13 -9.83 5.46
C GLU A 16 -8.95 -8.33 5.70
N ALA A 17 -7.69 -7.92 5.92
CA ALA A 17 -7.34 -6.51 5.90
C ALA A 17 -7.51 -5.95 4.47
N LEU A 18 -8.04 -4.74 4.36
CA LEU A 18 -8.28 -4.10 3.08
C LEU A 18 -6.98 -3.54 2.49
N GLU A 19 -6.75 -3.84 1.21
CA GLU A 19 -5.65 -3.26 0.45
C GLU A 19 -5.99 -1.83 -0.04
N LEU A 20 -5.06 -0.90 0.14
CA LEU A 20 -5.23 0.48 -0.30
C LEU A 20 -4.88 0.64 -1.79
N ARG A 21 -5.82 1.16 -2.58
CA ARG A 21 -5.68 1.41 -4.03
C ARG A 21 -5.94 2.88 -4.36
N ASP A 22 -5.23 3.38 -5.35
CA ASP A 22 -5.31 4.78 -5.80
C ASP A 22 -6.69 5.11 -6.41
N ASN A 23 -7.40 4.13 -6.98
CA ASN A 23 -8.67 4.30 -7.70
C ASN A 23 -8.65 5.30 -8.87
N ASP A 24 -7.47 5.78 -9.26
CA ASP A 24 -7.25 6.57 -10.45
C ASP A 24 -7.32 5.70 -11.72
N LYS A 25 -8.44 5.78 -12.45
CA LYS A 25 -8.66 4.99 -13.67
C LYS A 25 -7.66 5.29 -14.79
N GLY A 26 -7.02 6.47 -14.78
CA GLY A 26 -5.97 6.83 -15.74
C GLY A 26 -4.67 6.03 -15.53
N ARG A 27 -4.51 5.38 -14.37
CA ARG A 27 -3.32 4.62 -14.00
C ARG A 27 -3.68 3.20 -13.58
N PHE A 28 -3.20 2.22 -14.34
CA PHE A 28 -3.42 0.80 -14.04
C PHE A 28 -4.89 0.44 -13.78
N LEU A 29 -5.83 1.11 -14.46
CA LEU A 29 -7.28 0.92 -14.28
C LEU A 29 -7.75 1.12 -12.82
N GLY A 30 -7.11 2.04 -12.07
CA GLY A 30 -7.42 2.30 -10.66
C GLY A 30 -6.66 1.44 -9.66
N LYS A 31 -5.84 0.48 -10.13
CA LYS A 31 -5.12 -0.47 -9.28
C LYS A 31 -3.76 0.01 -8.77
N GLY A 32 -3.43 1.29 -9.02
CA GLY A 32 -2.23 1.93 -8.48
C GLY A 32 -2.19 1.89 -6.94
N VAL A 33 -0.99 2.11 -6.36
CA VAL A 33 -0.74 2.05 -4.91
C VAL A 33 0.13 3.21 -4.41
N LEU A 34 0.22 4.32 -5.16
CA LEU A 34 1.04 5.46 -4.76
C LEU A 34 0.59 6.07 -3.43
N GLN A 35 -0.69 6.03 -3.11
CA GLN A 35 -1.19 6.50 -1.82
C GLN A 35 -0.59 5.68 -0.67
N ALA A 36 -0.55 4.34 -0.80
CA ALA A 36 0.05 3.46 0.19
C ALA A 36 1.56 3.73 0.34
N VAL A 37 2.26 3.97 -0.77
CA VAL A 37 3.68 4.36 -0.76
C VAL A 37 3.88 5.69 -0.03
N GLY A 38 3.01 6.68 -0.25
CA GLY A 38 3.04 7.96 0.47
C GLY A 38 2.89 7.79 1.99
N HIS A 39 1.91 6.99 2.44
CA HIS A 39 1.76 6.70 3.88
C HIS A 39 3.00 6.04 4.50
N ILE A 40 3.69 5.17 3.75
CA ILE A 40 4.94 4.55 4.22
C ILE A 40 6.03 5.61 4.36
N ASN A 41 6.28 6.39 3.31
CA ASN A 41 7.40 7.33 3.28
C ASN A 41 7.20 8.52 4.22
N ASP A 42 5.97 9.03 4.33
CA ASP A 42 5.69 10.31 4.98
C ASP A 42 5.17 10.15 6.41
N THR A 43 4.64 8.98 6.78
CA THR A 43 4.03 8.76 8.11
C THR A 43 4.70 7.62 8.87
N ILE A 44 4.78 6.43 8.28
CA ILE A 44 5.28 5.24 8.99
C ILE A 44 6.80 5.28 9.14
N ALA A 45 7.54 5.60 8.07
CA ALA A 45 8.99 5.63 8.12
C ALA A 45 9.54 6.64 9.14
N PRO A 46 9.05 7.90 9.21
CA PRO A 46 9.48 8.83 10.25
C PRO A 46 9.20 8.28 11.66
N ALA A 47 8.02 7.69 11.89
CA ALA A 47 7.64 7.17 13.20
C ALA A 47 8.46 5.94 13.66
N LEU A 48 8.94 5.11 12.74
CA LEU A 48 9.71 3.90 13.07
C LEU A 48 11.23 4.12 13.09
N ILE A 49 11.73 5.09 12.33
CA ILE A 49 13.18 5.35 12.23
C ILE A 49 13.63 6.38 13.29
N SER A 50 12.72 7.19 13.84
CA SER A 50 13.05 8.18 14.86
C SER A 50 13.24 7.64 16.27
N GLU A 51 13.08 6.32 16.49
CA GLU A 51 13.39 5.66 17.78
C GLU A 51 14.85 5.24 17.90
#